data_AF-E9JAI8-F1
#
_entry.id   AF-E9JAI8-F1
#
_cell.length_a   1.000
_cell.length_b   1.000
_cell.length_c   1.000
_cell.angle_alpha   90.00
_cell.angle_beta   90.00
_cell.angle_gamma   90.00
#
_symmetry.space_group_name_H-M   'P 1'
#
loop_
_entity.id
_entity.type
_entity.pdbx_description
1 polymer ?
#
loop_
_entity_poly.entity_id
_entity_poly.type
_entity_poly.pdbx_seq_one_letter_code
_entity_poly.pdbx_strand_id
1 'polypeptide(L)'
;VGWGIRARRYENRIKVGRAGEIVKECWKEKEQNNWSDIYGIERERYYRERDIQRQWENEKINAARYNRRYKKIGLDVKLPNYLESRNVKVLSRGEEIRAKIKVRCDNLEQANKYWLEERQRLCTFCEEDWDCLEHYVKDCVKTSVWFADLGDDKDRVVEQICEEDMDRRKGEILKKLWKERERELKRRKEASDERGKNKK
;
A
#
# COMPACT_ATOMS: atom_id res chain seq x y z
N VAL A 1 1.00 45.51 7.02
CA VAL A 1 -0.22 45.99 6.30
C VAL A 1 -0.62 45.12 5.08
N GLY A 2 0.08 44.02 4.75
CA GLY A 2 -0.12 43.30 3.47
C GLY A 2 -1.15 42.15 3.39
N TRP A 3 -1.65 41.63 4.52
CA TRP A 3 -2.58 40.48 4.53
C TRP A 3 -4.04 40.89 4.30
N GLY A 4 -4.47 42.01 4.92
CA GLY A 4 -5.84 42.51 4.79
C GLY A 4 -6.23 42.97 3.38
N ILE A 5 -5.26 43.50 2.62
CA ILE A 5 -5.51 43.96 1.23
C ILE A 5 -5.65 42.76 0.27
N ARG A 6 -4.85 41.70 0.45
CA ARG A 6 -4.93 40.48 -0.39
C ARG A 6 -6.20 39.68 -0.11
N ALA A 7 -6.57 39.50 1.15
CA ALA A 7 -7.82 38.84 1.52
C ALA A 7 -9.05 39.58 0.96
N ARG A 8 -9.09 40.91 1.10
CA ARG A 8 -10.19 41.75 0.59
C ARG A 8 -10.30 41.74 -0.94
N ARG A 9 -9.17 41.68 -1.66
CA ARG A 9 -9.16 41.52 -3.14
C ARG A 9 -9.66 40.14 -3.57
N TYR A 10 -9.26 39.09 -2.86
CA TYR A 10 -9.69 37.72 -3.13
C TYR A 10 -11.21 37.57 -2.91
N GLU A 11 -11.73 38.07 -1.79
CA GLU A 11 -13.17 38.09 -1.48
C GLU A 11 -14.00 38.85 -2.53
N ASN A 12 -13.57 40.06 -2.91
CA ASN A 12 -14.26 40.84 -3.94
C ASN A 12 -14.25 40.16 -5.31
N ARG A 13 -13.18 39.43 -5.64
CA ARG A 13 -13.06 38.71 -6.91
C ARG A 13 -13.85 37.39 -6.94
N ILE A 14 -14.04 36.73 -5.80
CA ILE A 14 -15.01 35.63 -5.63
C ILE A 14 -16.43 36.14 -5.86
N LYS A 15 -16.78 37.31 -5.30
CA LYS A 15 -18.10 37.93 -5.49
C LYS A 15 -18.45 38.21 -6.96
N VAL A 16 -17.45 38.45 -7.81
CA VAL A 16 -17.65 38.65 -9.27
C VAL A 16 -17.45 37.36 -10.11
N GLY A 17 -17.39 36.19 -9.46
CA GLY A 17 -17.37 34.89 -10.15
C GLY A 17 -16.05 34.50 -10.83
N ARG A 18 -14.95 35.21 -10.57
CA ARG A 18 -13.64 34.96 -11.23
C ARG A 18 -12.72 33.99 -10.48
N ALA A 19 -13.24 33.19 -9.55
CA ALA A 19 -12.44 32.36 -8.64
C ALA A 19 -11.34 31.52 -9.31
N GLY A 20 -11.62 30.94 -10.49
CA GLY A 20 -10.64 30.15 -11.25
C GLY A 20 -9.50 30.96 -11.87
N GLU A 21 -9.76 32.20 -12.29
CA GLU A 21 -8.72 33.13 -12.80
C GLU A 21 -7.82 33.62 -11.67
N ILE A 22 -8.38 33.80 -10.47
CA ILE A 22 -7.64 34.23 -9.28
C ILE A 22 -6.56 33.22 -8.90
N VAL A 23 -6.90 31.92 -8.94
CA VAL A 23 -5.92 30.87 -8.64
C VAL A 23 -4.76 30.97 -9.63
N LYS A 24 -5.03 31.10 -10.93
CA LYS A 24 -3.98 31.21 -11.96
C LYS A 24 -3.11 32.46 -11.79
N GLU A 25 -3.70 33.62 -11.51
CA GLU A 25 -2.95 34.86 -11.25
C GLU A 25 -2.10 34.77 -9.98
N CYS A 26 -2.65 34.21 -8.91
CA CYS A 26 -1.93 34.01 -7.65
C CYS A 26 -0.73 33.07 -7.85
N TRP A 27 -0.89 31.99 -8.62
CA TRP A 27 0.20 31.08 -8.97
C TRP A 27 1.32 31.78 -9.76
N LYS A 28 0.97 32.63 -10.75
CA LYS A 28 1.95 33.42 -11.51
C LYS A 28 2.67 34.45 -10.64
N GLU A 29 1.95 35.13 -9.74
CA GLU A 29 2.54 36.08 -8.79
C GLU A 29 3.51 35.40 -7.82
N LYS A 30 3.21 34.16 -7.40
CA LYS A 30 4.09 33.34 -6.56
C LYS A 30 5.36 32.90 -7.29
N GLU A 31 5.22 32.50 -8.54
CA GLU A 31 6.32 32.11 -9.41
C GLU A 31 7.26 33.29 -9.69
N GLN A 32 6.72 34.48 -9.96
CA GLN A 32 7.49 35.71 -10.14
C GLN A 32 8.23 36.17 -8.87
N ASN A 33 7.65 35.94 -7.69
CA ASN A 33 8.28 36.26 -6.41
C ASN A 33 9.16 35.13 -5.86
N ASN A 34 9.51 34.14 -6.71
CA ASN A 34 10.33 32.98 -6.37
C ASN A 34 9.91 32.27 -5.07
N TRP A 35 8.61 32.29 -4.75
CA TRP A 35 8.06 31.68 -3.54
C TRP A 35 8.74 32.14 -2.24
N SER A 36 9.29 33.37 -2.19
CA SER A 36 10.06 33.86 -1.04
C SER A 36 9.23 34.22 0.20
N ASP A 37 7.93 33.98 0.17
CA ASP A 37 7.03 34.26 1.28
C ASP A 37 6.96 33.07 2.26
N ILE A 38 6.44 33.32 3.46
CA ILE A 38 6.35 32.33 4.55
C ILE A 38 5.78 30.99 4.06
N TYR A 39 4.73 31.02 3.23
CA TYR A 39 4.11 29.82 2.68
C TYR A 39 5.02 29.04 1.72
N GLY A 40 5.78 29.74 0.87
CA GLY A 40 6.75 29.10 -0.03
C GLY A 40 7.91 28.47 0.73
N ILE A 41 8.40 29.14 1.78
CA ILE A 41 9.45 28.62 2.68
C ILE A 41 8.94 27.39 3.44
N GLU A 42 7.73 27.42 4.00
CA GLU A 42 7.11 26.26 4.68
C GLU A 42 6.90 25.09 3.73
N ARG A 43 6.44 25.36 2.50
CA ARG A 43 6.27 24.35 1.45
C ARG A 43 7.60 23.73 1.04
N GLU A 44 8.65 24.52 0.89
CA GLU A 44 9.99 24.03 0.58
C GLU A 44 10.54 23.17 1.72
N ARG A 45 10.37 23.60 2.99
CA ARG A 45 10.72 22.80 4.17
C ARG A 45 9.98 21.46 4.18
N TYR A 46 8.67 21.47 3.92
CA TYR A 46 7.87 20.24 3.84
C TYR A 46 8.37 19.27 2.76
N TYR A 47 8.71 19.76 1.56
CA TYR A 47 9.26 18.90 0.51
C TYR A 47 10.64 18.35 0.88
N ARG A 48 11.53 19.17 1.45
CA ARG A 48 12.84 18.73 1.93
C ARG A 48 12.72 17.66 3.02
N GLU A 49 11.83 17.84 4.00
CA GLU A 49 11.54 16.84 5.04
C GLU A 49 11.04 15.52 4.43
N ARG A 50 10.13 15.59 3.46
CA ARG A 50 9.67 14.40 2.72
C ARG A 50 10.77 13.72 1.92
N ASP A 51 11.69 14.48 1.34
CA ASP A 51 12.80 13.90 0.57
C ASP A 51 13.83 13.25 1.48
N ILE A 52 14.13 13.85 2.64
CA ILE A 52 14.93 13.22 3.70
C ILE A 52 14.27 11.92 4.16
N GLN A 53 12.96 11.96 4.47
CA GLN A 53 12.23 10.74 4.85
C GLN A 53 12.34 9.65 3.77
N ARG A 54 12.17 10.02 2.50
CA ARG A 54 12.27 9.09 1.37
C ARG A 54 13.67 8.49 1.24
N GLN A 55 14.72 9.29 1.46
CA GLN A 55 16.11 8.82 1.49
C GLN A 55 16.33 7.80 2.61
N TRP A 56 15.89 8.11 3.83
CA TRP A 56 15.97 7.20 4.98
C TRP A 56 15.23 5.88 4.74
N GLU A 57 14.03 5.93 4.16
CA GLU A 57 13.26 4.74 3.80
C GLU A 57 13.96 3.91 2.72
N ASN A 58 14.50 4.56 1.68
CA ASN A 58 15.25 3.90 0.61
C ASN A 58 16.54 3.25 1.13
N GLU A 59 17.26 3.89 2.05
CA GLU A 59 18.45 3.32 2.69
C GLU A 59 18.10 2.07 3.49
N LYS A 60 17.01 2.10 4.27
CA LYS A 60 16.51 0.92 5.00
C LYS A 60 16.15 -0.22 4.04
N ILE A 61 15.48 0.08 2.93
CA ILE A 61 15.13 -0.92 1.90
C ILE A 61 16.40 -1.51 1.26
N ASN A 62 17.37 -0.67 0.93
CA ASN A 62 18.64 -1.09 0.33
C ASN A 62 19.49 -1.93 1.30
N ALA A 63 19.50 -1.57 2.59
CA ALA A 63 20.19 -2.32 3.64
C ALA A 63 19.47 -3.63 4.00
N ALA A 64 18.17 -3.77 3.74
CA ALA A 64 17.41 -4.98 4.05
C ALA A 64 17.95 -6.19 3.28
N ARG A 65 18.43 -7.20 4.01
CA ARG A 65 18.98 -8.45 3.42
C ARG A 65 17.91 -9.34 2.79
N TYR A 66 16.72 -9.38 3.37
CA TYR A 66 15.73 -10.41 3.09
C TYR A 66 14.58 -9.97 2.17
N ASN A 67 14.44 -8.68 1.87
CA ASN A 67 13.37 -8.15 1.01
C ASN A 67 13.87 -7.79 -0.39
N ARG A 68 14.41 -8.78 -1.11
CA ARG A 68 15.02 -8.60 -2.45
C ARG A 68 14.08 -7.97 -3.49
N ARG A 69 12.77 -8.21 -3.39
CA ARG A 69 11.77 -7.62 -4.30
C ARG A 69 11.49 -6.15 -4.03
N TYR A 70 11.55 -5.70 -2.78
CA TYR A 70 11.42 -4.27 -2.46
C TYR A 70 12.55 -3.45 -3.07
N LYS A 71 13.76 -4.02 -3.16
CA LYS A 71 14.88 -3.39 -3.88
C LYS A 71 14.57 -3.18 -5.37
N LYS A 72 13.86 -4.10 -6.02
CA LYS A 72 13.45 -3.94 -7.43
C LYS A 72 12.45 -2.78 -7.61
N ILE A 73 11.49 -2.65 -6.68
CA ILE A 73 10.51 -1.55 -6.70
C ILE A 73 11.18 -0.19 -6.46
N GLY A 74 12.18 -0.12 -5.56
CA GLY A 74 12.88 1.13 -5.25
C GLY A 74 13.87 1.61 -6.31
N LEU A 75 14.27 0.75 -7.26
CA LEU A 75 15.20 1.09 -8.34
C LEU A 75 14.49 1.69 -9.56
N ASP A 76 13.23 1.33 -9.80
CA ASP A 76 12.41 1.97 -10.83
C ASP A 76 11.74 3.23 -10.25
N VAL A 77 12.04 4.39 -10.83
CA VAL A 77 11.33 5.67 -10.55
C VAL A 77 9.83 5.55 -10.86
N LYS A 78 9.43 4.50 -11.58
CA LYS A 78 8.07 4.25 -12.01
C LYS A 78 7.30 3.46 -10.95
N LEU A 79 6.18 4.04 -10.52
CA LEU A 79 5.20 3.38 -9.66
C LEU A 79 4.77 2.03 -10.28
N PRO A 80 4.71 0.92 -9.51
CA PRO A 80 4.26 -0.37 -10.02
C PRO A 80 2.93 -0.27 -10.76
N ASN A 81 2.79 -0.98 -11.88
CA ASN A 81 1.65 -0.81 -12.80
C ASN A 81 0.29 -0.92 -12.09
N TYR A 82 0.14 -1.84 -11.13
CA TYR A 82 -1.12 -2.06 -10.41
C TYR A 82 -1.51 -0.90 -9.46
N LEU A 83 -0.59 0.02 -9.15
CA LEU A 83 -0.84 1.21 -8.32
C LEU A 83 -1.15 2.46 -9.15
N GLU A 84 -1.07 2.39 -10.49
CA GLU A 84 -1.41 3.52 -11.35
C GLU A 84 -2.86 3.98 -11.14
N SER A 85 -3.10 5.31 -11.17
CA SER A 85 -4.39 5.90 -10.84
C SER A 85 -5.57 5.36 -11.67
N ARG A 86 -5.32 4.91 -12.91
CA ARG A 86 -6.33 4.26 -13.77
C ARG A 86 -6.88 2.96 -13.19
N ASN A 87 -6.04 2.21 -12.46
CA ASN A 87 -6.41 0.94 -11.86
C ASN A 87 -7.13 1.17 -10.51
N VAL A 88 -6.72 2.20 -9.76
CA VAL A 88 -7.28 2.54 -8.43
C VAL A 88 -8.67 3.18 -8.52
N LYS A 89 -8.95 3.98 -9.57
CA LYS A 89 -10.24 4.69 -9.72
C LYS A 89 -11.44 3.78 -9.97
N VAL A 90 -11.23 2.53 -10.38
CA VAL A 90 -12.32 1.56 -10.56
C VAL A 90 -12.66 0.93 -9.21
N LEU A 91 -13.85 1.26 -8.67
CA LEU A 91 -14.27 0.89 -7.30
C LEU A 91 -14.15 -0.61 -6.99
N SER A 92 -14.52 -1.49 -7.92
CA SER A 92 -14.41 -2.96 -7.76
C SER A 92 -12.95 -3.42 -7.69
N ARG A 93 -12.09 -2.81 -8.50
CA ARG A 93 -10.67 -3.12 -8.65
C ARG A 93 -9.84 -2.57 -7.48
N GLY A 94 -10.33 -1.54 -6.78
CA GLY A 94 -9.69 -0.97 -5.60
C GLY A 94 -9.53 -1.98 -4.45
N GLU A 95 -10.49 -2.87 -4.22
CA GLU A 95 -10.35 -3.94 -3.21
C GLU A 95 -9.30 -4.98 -3.59
N GLU A 96 -9.22 -5.34 -4.87
CA GLU A 96 -8.25 -6.30 -5.41
C GLU A 96 -6.82 -5.76 -5.30
N ILE A 97 -6.63 -4.48 -5.64
CA ILE A 97 -5.36 -3.76 -5.50
C ILE A 97 -4.94 -3.70 -4.03
N ARG A 98 -5.88 -3.37 -3.11
CA ARG A 98 -5.60 -3.39 -1.67
C ARG A 98 -5.16 -4.77 -1.18
N ALA A 99 -5.82 -5.84 -1.64
CA ALA A 99 -5.44 -7.21 -1.29
C ALA A 99 -4.02 -7.54 -1.76
N LYS A 100 -3.64 -7.14 -2.98
CA LYS A 100 -2.26 -7.30 -3.47
C LYS A 100 -1.23 -6.55 -2.64
N ILE A 101 -1.51 -5.29 -2.32
CA ILE A 101 -0.64 -4.48 -1.44
C ILE A 101 -0.45 -5.20 -0.11
N LYS A 102 -1.53 -5.74 0.48
CA LYS A 102 -1.47 -6.46 1.75
C LYS A 102 -0.62 -7.72 1.64
N VAL A 103 -0.78 -8.54 0.60
CA VAL A 103 0.05 -9.73 0.39
C VAL A 103 1.54 -9.41 0.31
N ARG A 104 1.90 -8.31 -0.35
CA ARG A 104 3.28 -7.82 -0.39
C ARG A 104 3.76 -7.32 0.97
N CYS A 105 3.03 -6.38 1.56
CA CYS A 105 3.43 -5.70 2.80
C CYS A 105 3.42 -6.59 4.04
N ASP A 106 2.57 -7.61 4.09
CA ASP A 106 2.54 -8.60 5.17
C ASP A 106 3.60 -9.70 5.01
N ASN A 107 4.50 -9.58 4.02
CA ASN A 107 5.55 -10.54 3.69
C ASN A 107 5.00 -11.95 3.40
N LEU A 108 3.81 -12.03 2.79
CA LEU A 108 3.22 -13.31 2.41
C LEU A 108 3.89 -13.88 1.14
N GLU A 109 4.57 -13.07 0.32
CA GLU A 109 5.21 -13.58 -0.90
C GLU A 109 6.41 -14.52 -0.63
N GLN A 110 7.16 -14.35 0.48
CA GLN A 110 8.46 -15.03 0.66
C GLN A 110 8.70 -15.60 2.07
N ALA A 111 7.65 -15.82 2.88
CA ALA A 111 7.76 -16.40 4.24
C ALA A 111 8.74 -15.67 5.19
N ASN A 112 9.02 -14.39 4.93
CA ASN A 112 10.09 -13.66 5.61
C ASN A 112 9.57 -12.91 6.84
N LYS A 113 9.16 -13.65 7.87
CA LYS A 113 8.62 -13.11 9.14
C LYS A 113 9.51 -13.45 10.34
N TYR A 114 10.82 -13.21 10.21
CA TYR A 114 11.82 -13.61 11.21
C TYR A 114 11.68 -12.95 12.59
N TRP A 115 10.88 -11.89 12.72
CA TRP A 115 10.59 -11.20 13.98
C TRP A 115 9.39 -11.76 14.75
N LEU A 116 8.66 -12.73 14.19
CA LEU A 116 7.56 -13.41 14.87
C LEU A 116 8.05 -14.68 15.58
N GLU A 117 7.30 -15.14 16.57
CA GLU A 117 7.51 -16.46 17.19
C GLU A 117 7.15 -17.59 16.23
N GLU A 118 7.73 -18.78 16.41
CA GLU A 118 7.57 -19.91 15.49
C GLU A 118 6.09 -20.27 15.23
N ARG A 119 5.27 -20.34 16.28
CA ARG A 119 3.82 -20.57 16.15
C ARG A 119 3.08 -19.47 15.38
N GLN A 120 3.54 -18.23 15.47
CA GLN A 120 2.90 -17.09 14.79
C GLN A 120 3.27 -17.02 13.30
N ARG A 121 4.33 -17.72 12.91
CA ARG A 121 4.75 -17.83 11.51
C ARG A 121 4.06 -18.96 10.77
N LEU A 122 3.36 -19.84 11.49
CA LEU A 122 2.56 -20.91 10.89
C LEU A 122 1.33 -20.35 10.17
N CYS A 123 0.90 -21.10 9.17
CA CYS A 123 -0.21 -20.80 8.31
C CYS A 123 -1.45 -20.42 9.12
N THR A 124 -2.03 -19.29 8.75
CA THR A 124 -3.24 -18.75 9.36
C THR A 124 -4.43 -19.71 9.22
N PHE A 125 -4.40 -20.62 8.26
CA PHE A 125 -5.53 -21.50 7.93
C PHE A 125 -5.38 -22.94 8.44
N CYS A 126 -4.21 -23.57 8.26
CA CYS A 126 -3.99 -24.98 8.62
C CYS A 126 -2.96 -25.20 9.74
N GLU A 127 -2.14 -24.20 10.09
CA GLU A 127 -1.13 -24.29 11.15
C GLU A 127 0.01 -25.31 10.92
N GLU A 128 0.21 -25.80 9.69
CA GLU A 128 1.18 -26.87 9.40
C GLU A 128 2.54 -26.38 8.86
N ASP A 129 2.56 -25.27 8.10
CA ASP A 129 3.77 -24.74 7.48
C ASP A 129 3.75 -23.19 7.48
N TRP A 130 4.77 -22.54 6.94
CA TRP A 130 4.91 -21.08 6.92
C TRP A 130 3.71 -20.37 6.29
N ASP A 131 3.31 -19.25 6.90
CA ASP A 131 2.22 -18.37 6.44
C ASP A 131 2.66 -17.54 5.23
N CYS A 132 2.75 -18.19 4.06
CA CYS A 132 3.18 -17.60 2.78
C CYS A 132 2.34 -18.09 1.59
N LEU A 133 2.46 -17.39 0.46
CA LEU A 133 1.78 -17.70 -0.80
C LEU A 133 2.16 -19.08 -1.34
N GLU A 134 3.42 -19.46 -1.21
CA GLU A 134 3.90 -20.75 -1.70
C GLU A 134 3.12 -21.89 -1.05
N HIS A 135 3.05 -21.89 0.29
CA HIS A 135 2.22 -22.81 1.04
C HIS A 135 0.72 -22.66 0.69
N TYR A 136 0.19 -21.44 0.61
CA TYR A 136 -1.23 -21.23 0.31
C TYR A 136 -1.67 -21.77 -1.06
N VAL A 137 -0.79 -21.74 -2.06
CA VAL A 137 -1.07 -22.17 -3.43
C VAL A 137 -0.83 -23.67 -3.60
N LYS A 138 0.27 -24.19 -3.03
CA LYS A 138 0.72 -25.57 -3.23
C LYS A 138 0.11 -26.55 -2.23
N ASP A 139 0.26 -26.27 -0.94
CA ASP A 139 0.16 -27.32 0.09
C ASP A 139 -1.00 -27.10 1.06
N CYS A 140 -1.48 -25.86 1.23
CA CYS A 140 -2.50 -25.55 2.21
C CYS A 140 -3.83 -26.23 1.85
N VAL A 141 -4.26 -27.16 2.70
CA VAL A 141 -5.53 -27.90 2.56
C VAL A 141 -6.76 -27.01 2.45
N LYS A 142 -6.73 -25.78 2.97
CA LYS A 142 -7.88 -24.86 2.91
C LYS A 142 -7.86 -23.93 1.70
N THR A 143 -6.68 -23.52 1.22
CA THR A 143 -6.58 -22.44 0.22
C THR A 143 -6.07 -22.89 -1.14
N SER A 144 -5.33 -24.01 -1.24
CA SER A 144 -4.77 -24.50 -2.52
C SER A 144 -5.81 -24.66 -3.63
N VAL A 145 -7.00 -25.13 -3.26
CA VAL A 145 -8.16 -25.31 -4.16
C VAL A 145 -8.62 -23.98 -4.77
N TRP A 146 -8.46 -22.85 -4.08
CA TRP A 146 -8.90 -21.54 -4.59
C TRP A 146 -8.05 -21.05 -5.77
N PHE A 147 -6.85 -21.60 -5.93
CA PHE A 147 -5.90 -21.22 -6.97
C PHE A 147 -5.96 -22.13 -8.20
N ALA A 148 -6.79 -23.18 -8.18
CA ALA A 148 -6.94 -24.11 -9.30
C ALA A 148 -7.32 -23.39 -10.60
N ASP A 149 -8.13 -22.33 -10.50
CA ASP A 149 -8.55 -21.53 -11.65
C ASP A 149 -7.35 -20.87 -12.37
N LEU A 150 -6.28 -20.50 -11.66
CA LEU A 150 -5.14 -19.82 -12.27
C LEU A 150 -4.24 -20.77 -13.08
N GLY A 151 -4.32 -22.08 -12.83
CA GLY A 151 -3.58 -23.10 -13.56
C GLY A 151 -3.21 -24.31 -12.69
N ASP A 152 -2.84 -25.39 -13.37
CA ASP A 152 -2.43 -26.64 -12.73
C ASP A 152 -0.98 -26.58 -12.21
N ASP A 153 -0.11 -25.85 -12.93
CA ASP A 153 1.27 -25.60 -12.52
C ASP A 153 1.32 -24.59 -11.36
N LYS A 154 1.43 -25.11 -10.13
CA LYS A 154 1.40 -24.32 -8.91
C LYS A 154 2.60 -23.37 -8.78
N ASP A 155 3.78 -23.76 -9.26
CA ASP A 155 4.95 -22.90 -9.27
C ASP A 155 4.70 -21.67 -10.14
N ARG A 156 4.21 -21.90 -11.34
CA ARG A 156 3.84 -20.82 -12.26
C ARG A 156 2.71 -19.95 -11.70
N VAL A 157 1.75 -20.52 -10.99
CA VAL A 157 0.68 -19.73 -10.33
C VAL A 157 1.25 -18.81 -9.25
N VAL A 158 2.18 -19.29 -8.42
CA VAL A 158 2.86 -18.45 -7.41
C VAL A 158 3.60 -17.30 -8.09
N GLU A 159 4.35 -17.58 -9.16
CA GLU A 159 5.05 -16.56 -9.95
C GLU A 159 4.07 -15.53 -10.53
N GLN A 160 2.98 -15.98 -11.14
CA GLN A 160 1.96 -15.12 -11.73
C GLN A 160 1.30 -14.20 -10.70
N ILE A 161 0.99 -14.68 -9.51
CA ILE A 161 0.41 -13.86 -8.44
C ILE A 161 1.39 -12.74 -8.02
N CYS A 162 2.67 -13.06 -8.06
CA CYS A 162 3.76 -12.19 -7.65
C CYS A 162 4.15 -11.13 -8.70
N GLU A 163 3.86 -11.35 -9.98
CA GLU A 163 4.07 -10.38 -11.07
C GLU A 163 3.35 -9.06 -10.81
N GLU A 164 3.74 -7.97 -11.48
CA GLU A 164 3.08 -6.67 -11.30
C GLU A 164 1.68 -6.62 -11.89
N ASP A 165 1.48 -7.29 -13.03
CA ASP A 165 0.24 -7.19 -13.77
C ASP A 165 -0.93 -7.84 -13.02
N MET A 166 -2.00 -7.06 -12.90
CA MET A 166 -3.23 -7.43 -12.22
C MET A 166 -4.36 -7.60 -13.23
N ASP A 167 -4.62 -8.86 -13.56
CA ASP A 167 -5.87 -9.28 -14.20
C ASP A 167 -6.98 -9.51 -13.16
N ARG A 168 -8.20 -9.71 -13.67
CA ARG A 168 -9.41 -9.88 -12.85
C ARG A 168 -9.36 -11.16 -11.99
N ARG A 169 -8.82 -12.26 -12.52
CA ARG A 169 -8.82 -13.57 -11.83
C ARG A 169 -7.86 -13.52 -10.64
N LYS A 170 -6.65 -12.97 -10.86
CA LYS A 170 -5.68 -12.70 -9.79
C LYS A 170 -6.29 -11.80 -8.72
N GLY A 171 -6.97 -10.74 -9.14
CA GLY A 171 -7.65 -9.80 -8.25
C GLY A 171 -8.69 -10.46 -7.35
N GLU A 172 -9.61 -11.21 -7.93
CA GLU A 172 -10.70 -11.88 -7.22
C GLU A 172 -10.18 -12.90 -6.20
N ILE A 173 -9.17 -13.70 -6.57
CA ILE A 173 -8.58 -14.71 -5.69
C ILE A 173 -7.82 -14.06 -4.53
N LEU A 174 -7.00 -13.04 -4.80
CA LEU A 174 -6.29 -12.31 -3.74
C LEU A 174 -7.24 -11.61 -2.78
N LYS A 175 -8.32 -11.03 -3.30
CA LYS A 175 -9.39 -10.42 -2.51
C LYS A 175 -10.06 -11.45 -1.61
N LYS A 176 -10.41 -12.63 -2.14
CA LYS A 176 -10.99 -13.74 -1.36
C LYS A 176 -10.02 -14.19 -0.26
N LEU A 177 -8.77 -14.45 -0.62
CA LEU A 177 -7.72 -14.87 0.31
C LEU A 177 -7.59 -13.89 1.48
N TRP A 178 -7.47 -12.60 1.17
CA TRP A 178 -7.28 -11.57 2.19
C TRP A 178 -8.49 -11.46 3.12
N LYS A 179 -9.72 -11.45 2.58
CA LYS A 179 -10.94 -11.36 3.38
C LYS A 179 -11.09 -12.54 4.33
N GLU A 180 -10.83 -13.77 3.88
CA GLU A 180 -10.90 -14.94 4.76
C GLU A 180 -9.79 -14.95 5.81
N ARG A 181 -8.59 -14.50 5.43
CA ARG A 181 -7.46 -14.40 6.38
C ARG A 181 -7.75 -13.40 7.51
N GLU A 182 -8.30 -12.24 7.20
CA GLU A 182 -8.67 -11.25 8.22
C GLU A 182 -9.70 -11.80 9.20
N ARG A 183 -10.69 -12.56 8.71
CA ARG A 183 -11.67 -13.23 9.57
C ARG A 183 -11.02 -14.24 10.49
N GLU A 184 -10.11 -15.05 9.96
CA GLU A 184 -9.42 -16.08 10.74
C GLU A 184 -8.52 -15.48 11.83
N LEU A 185 -7.76 -14.44 11.51
CA LEU A 185 -6.97 -13.70 12.50
C LEU A 185 -7.85 -13.09 13.59
N LYS A 186 -9.01 -12.54 13.22
CA LYS A 186 -9.97 -11.99 14.19
C LYS A 186 -10.49 -13.09 15.13
N ARG A 187 -10.91 -14.23 14.59
CA ARG A 187 -11.35 -15.41 15.37
C ARG A 187 -10.28 -15.90 16.35
N ARG A 188 -9.03 -16.00 15.90
CA ARG A 188 -7.90 -16.42 16.74
C ARG A 188 -7.64 -15.45 17.88
N LYS A 189 -7.72 -14.14 17.61
CA LYS A 189 -7.54 -13.11 18.63
C LYS A 189 -8.64 -13.20 19.69
N GLU A 190 -9.90 -13.28 19.27
CA GLU A 190 -11.06 -13.42 20.17
C GLU A 190 -10.91 -14.68 21.06
N ALA A 191 -10.55 -15.83 20.47
CA ALA A 191 -10.31 -17.07 21.21
C ALA A 191 -9.10 -17.02 22.15
N SER A 192 -8.10 -16.17 21.86
CA SER A 192 -6.96 -15.94 22.76
C SER A 192 -7.37 -15.06 23.94
N ASP A 193 -8.15 -14.01 23.69
CA ASP A 193 -8.64 -13.08 24.71
C ASP A 193 -9.59 -13.78 25.69
N GLU A 194 -10.48 -14.67 25.21
CA GLU A 194 -11.34 -15.51 26.06
C GLU A 194 -10.54 -16.48 26.94
N ARG A 195 -9.52 -17.14 26.38
CA ARG A 195 -8.62 -18.02 27.16
C ARG A 195 -7.82 -17.25 28.22
N GLY A 196 -7.47 -16.00 27.96
CA GLY A 196 -6.82 -15.12 28.93
C GLY A 196 -7.76 -14.68 30.06
N LYS A 197 -9.05 -14.48 29.78
CA LYS A 197 -10.07 -14.16 30.79
C LYS A 197 -10.39 -15.34 31.70
N ASN A 198 -10.48 -16.56 31.17
CA ASN A 198 -10.76 -17.77 31.96
C ASN A 198 -9.58 -18.25 32.82
N LYS A 199 -8.38 -17.66 32.67
CA LYS A 199 -7.19 -17.95 33.48
C LYS A 199 -6.95 -16.94 34.61
N LYS A 200 -7.77 -15.88 34.71
CA LYS A 200 -7.77 -14.90 35.80
C LYS A 200 -8.92 -15.17 36.76
#